data_AF-A0A0S8FXI6-F1
#
_entry.id   AF-A0A0S8FXI6-F1
#
_cell.length_a   1.000
_cell.length_b   1.000
_cell.length_c   1.000
_cell.angle_alpha   90.00
_cell.angle_beta   90.00
_cell.angle_gamma   90.00
#
_symmetry.space_group_name_H-M   'P 1'
#
loop_
_entity.id
_entity.type
_entity.pdbx_description
1 polymer ?
#
loop_
_entity_poly.entity_id
_entity_poly.type
_entity_poly.pdbx_seq_one_letter_code
_entity_poly.pdbx_strand_id
1 'polypeptide(L)'
;MAHEFPSRYCNRERARREFGADADRYATFYDRGDPIADELAAWMQRGGKAAKSQFESALVRGLSSVTNPPEALGRFFERAEHIPPWVDFEELRVGALAYQRFGILGMIVLSAWSLINGYHSSAAVKPLAFTGQLRHNAQRRLAETARFVSEASQVDGLQRGRPGYEISLRVALIHAHVRSACARSAEWRTADWGVPINQADMLGTLLEFSLLMLDGAQRLGFHVDPSERKAILAMWRYAGHLGGVDPWLLGHLRSEAETRRIAELIRLVQPGPDEDSL
;
A
#
# COMPACT_ATOMS: atom_id res chain seq x y z
N MET A 1 10.56 29.16 7.00
CA MET A 1 10.46 28.90 5.55
C MET A 1 9.24 28.01 5.34
N ALA A 2 8.32 28.36 4.46
CA ALA A 2 7.16 27.51 4.18
C ALA A 2 7.70 26.15 3.70
N HIS A 3 7.29 25.05 4.33
CA HIS A 3 7.60 23.73 3.81
C HIS A 3 6.94 23.64 2.43
N GLU A 4 7.76 23.64 1.39
CA GLU A 4 7.31 23.48 0.02
C GLU A 4 7.00 21.98 -0.17
N PHE A 5 5.77 21.68 -0.60
CA PHE A 5 5.39 20.31 -0.91
C PHE A 5 5.95 19.95 -2.30
N PRO A 6 6.10 18.64 -2.62
CA PRO A 6 6.52 18.26 -3.96
C PRO A 6 5.64 18.88 -5.03
N SER A 7 6.22 19.29 -6.17
CA SER A 7 5.53 20.06 -7.21
C SER A 7 4.30 19.34 -7.80
N ARG A 8 4.26 18.00 -7.71
CA ARG A 8 3.08 17.18 -8.05
C ARG A 8 1.84 17.44 -7.18
N TYR A 9 1.98 17.98 -5.97
CA TYR A 9 0.84 18.28 -5.10
C TYR A 9 0.13 19.55 -5.58
N CYS A 10 -0.77 19.37 -6.55
CA CYS A 10 -1.46 20.46 -7.21
C CYS A 10 -2.73 20.91 -6.44
N ASN A 11 -3.36 21.99 -6.89
CA ASN A 11 -4.65 22.47 -6.35
C ASN A 11 -4.68 22.74 -4.84
N ARG A 12 -3.54 23.02 -4.20
CA ARG A 12 -3.38 23.18 -2.74
C ARG A 12 -4.43 24.09 -2.09
N GLU A 13 -4.65 25.29 -2.64
CA GLU A 13 -5.61 26.23 -2.05
C GLU A 13 -7.03 25.67 -2.08
N ARG A 14 -7.41 25.03 -3.19
CA ARG A 14 -8.71 24.37 -3.35
C ARG A 14 -8.83 23.17 -2.40
N ALA A 15 -7.80 22.35 -2.30
CA ALA A 15 -7.75 21.23 -1.37
C ALA A 15 -7.92 21.70 0.08
N ARG A 16 -7.24 22.78 0.49
CA ARG A 16 -7.41 23.35 1.83
C ARG A 16 -8.83 23.87 2.08
N ARG A 17 -9.48 24.51 1.09
CA ARG A 17 -10.89 24.96 1.23
C ARG A 17 -11.87 23.80 1.38
N GLU A 18 -11.69 22.72 0.62
CA GLU A 18 -12.65 21.59 0.57
C GLU A 18 -12.37 20.51 1.64
N PHE A 19 -11.10 20.35 2.04
CA PHE A 19 -10.63 19.28 2.92
C PHE A 19 -10.01 19.78 4.23
N GLY A 20 -9.86 21.09 4.40
CA GLY A 20 -9.36 21.69 5.64
C GLY A 20 -7.96 21.21 5.99
N ALA A 21 -7.74 20.90 7.28
CA ALA A 21 -6.46 20.46 7.79
C ALA A 21 -6.00 19.09 7.24
N ASP A 22 -6.92 18.25 6.77
CA ASP A 22 -6.58 16.95 6.18
C ASP A 22 -5.79 17.12 4.89
N ALA A 23 -6.03 18.18 4.11
CA ALA A 23 -5.28 18.48 2.90
C ALA A 23 -3.79 18.70 3.21
N ASP A 24 -3.50 19.58 4.17
CA ASP A 24 -2.13 19.90 4.55
C ASP A 24 -1.45 18.72 5.23
N ARG A 25 -2.17 17.95 6.06
CA ARG A 25 -1.63 16.75 6.69
C ARG A 25 -1.32 15.66 5.67
N TYR A 26 -2.24 15.41 4.73
CA TYR A 26 -2.04 14.47 3.63
C TYR A 26 -0.79 14.84 2.82
N ALA A 27 -0.60 16.12 2.51
CA ALA A 27 0.55 16.61 1.76
C ALA A 27 1.90 16.27 2.43
N THR A 28 1.96 16.19 3.77
CA THR A 28 3.20 15.79 4.46
C THR A 28 3.61 14.34 4.22
N PHE A 29 2.71 13.50 3.70
CA PHE A 29 3.01 12.09 3.44
C PHE A 29 3.69 11.85 2.10
N TYR A 30 3.84 12.85 1.23
CA TYR A 30 4.70 12.73 0.05
C TYR A 30 6.19 12.66 0.42
N ASP A 31 6.57 13.20 1.57
CA ASP A 31 7.97 13.23 2.05
C ASP A 31 8.28 12.12 3.06
N ARG A 32 7.37 11.14 3.22
CA ARG A 32 7.50 10.07 4.20
C ARG A 32 7.47 8.70 3.54
N GLY A 33 8.49 7.88 3.81
CA GLY A 33 8.53 6.46 3.46
C GLY A 33 7.96 5.58 4.59
N ASP A 34 8.52 4.38 4.74
CA ASP A 34 8.28 3.50 5.89
C ASP A 34 9.62 3.33 6.63
N PRO A 35 9.90 4.14 7.68
CA PRO A 35 11.19 4.12 8.34
C PRO A 35 11.53 2.75 8.96
N ILE A 36 10.53 2.00 9.42
CA ILE A 36 10.75 0.67 10.03
C ILE A 36 11.18 -0.34 8.95
N ALA A 37 10.51 -0.34 7.79
CA ALA A 37 10.93 -1.19 6.67
C ALA A 37 12.25 -0.71 6.04
N ASP A 38 12.50 0.60 5.99
CA ASP A 38 13.73 1.18 5.46
C ASP A 38 14.96 0.80 6.29
N GLU A 39 14.85 0.85 7.62
CA GLU A 39 15.89 0.38 8.53
C GLU A 39 16.16 -1.12 8.40
N LEU A 40 15.09 -1.92 8.29
CA LEU A 40 15.20 -3.36 8.05
C LEU A 40 15.92 -3.64 6.73
N ALA A 41 15.51 -2.99 5.64
CA ALA A 41 16.14 -3.13 4.33
C ALA A 41 17.62 -2.75 4.36
N ALA A 42 17.99 -1.66 5.04
CA ALA A 42 19.38 -1.23 5.18
C ALA A 42 20.22 -2.23 5.99
N TRP A 43 19.67 -2.79 7.08
CA TRP A 43 20.32 -3.87 7.83
C TRP A 43 20.50 -5.13 6.98
N MET A 44 19.45 -5.56 6.27
CA MET A 44 19.51 -6.72 5.38
C MET A 44 20.53 -6.56 4.27
N GLN A 45 20.66 -5.36 3.70
CA GLN A 45 21.66 -5.06 2.68
C GLN A 45 23.10 -5.25 3.21
N ARG A 46 23.37 -4.85 4.47
CA ARG A 46 24.69 -5.05 5.10
C ARG A 46 24.93 -6.51 5.51
N GLY A 47 23.89 -7.20 6.00
CA GLY A 47 24.00 -8.56 6.53
C GLY A 47 23.87 -9.68 5.49
N GLY A 48 23.47 -9.37 4.26
CA GLY A 48 23.42 -10.30 3.13
C GLY A 48 22.58 -11.56 3.40
N LYS A 49 23.14 -12.73 3.05
CA LYS A 49 22.44 -14.02 3.16
C LYS A 49 22.03 -14.36 4.59
N ALA A 50 22.86 -14.02 5.57
CA ALA A 50 22.58 -14.31 6.99
C ALA A 50 21.35 -13.52 7.47
N ALA A 51 21.31 -12.21 7.17
CA ALA A 51 20.17 -11.36 7.50
C ALA A 51 18.88 -11.83 6.81
N LYS A 52 18.97 -12.23 5.53
CA LYS A 52 17.83 -12.85 4.82
C LYS A 52 17.33 -14.12 5.50
N SER A 53 18.22 -15.01 5.94
CA SER A 53 17.82 -16.23 6.67
C SER A 53 17.13 -15.91 8.00
N GLN A 54 17.59 -14.89 8.72
CA GLN A 54 16.95 -14.46 9.96
C GLN A 54 15.56 -13.87 9.71
N PHE A 55 15.41 -13.03 8.67
CA PHE A 55 14.11 -12.51 8.25
C PHE A 55 13.13 -13.63 7.89
N GLU A 56 13.54 -14.59 7.05
CA GLU A 56 12.65 -15.70 6.67
C GLU A 56 12.31 -16.61 7.86
N SER A 57 13.26 -16.84 8.78
CA SER A 57 12.97 -17.58 10.01
C SER A 57 11.95 -16.83 10.86
N ALA A 58 12.14 -15.52 11.08
CA ALA A 58 11.19 -14.71 11.83
C ALA A 58 9.81 -14.67 11.17
N LEU A 59 9.75 -14.60 9.83
CA LEU A 59 8.52 -14.55 9.07
C LEU A 59 7.68 -15.82 9.21
N VAL A 60 8.33 -16.98 9.07
CA VAL A 60 7.64 -18.29 9.07
C VAL A 60 7.43 -18.83 10.48
N ARG A 61 8.39 -18.64 11.38
CA ARG A 61 8.41 -19.28 12.71
C ARG A 61 8.24 -18.28 13.86
N GLY A 62 8.24 -16.98 13.57
CA GLY A 62 8.18 -15.91 14.57
C GLY A 62 9.52 -15.38 15.00
N LEU A 63 9.51 -14.16 15.52
CA LEU A 63 10.70 -13.47 16.01
C LEU A 63 11.46 -14.28 17.08
N SER A 64 10.74 -15.04 17.92
CA SER A 64 11.31 -15.93 18.94
C SER A 64 12.19 -17.06 18.38
N SER A 65 12.09 -17.35 17.07
CA SER A 65 12.96 -18.33 16.41
C SER A 65 14.37 -17.79 16.09
N VAL A 66 14.59 -16.48 16.22
CA VAL A 66 15.87 -15.83 15.94
C VAL A 66 16.57 -15.52 17.25
N THR A 67 17.70 -16.18 17.52
CA THR A 67 18.55 -15.88 18.67
C THR A 67 19.14 -14.47 18.54
N ASN A 68 18.98 -13.63 19.57
CA ASN A 68 19.45 -12.24 19.62
C ASN A 68 19.05 -11.45 18.34
N PRO A 69 17.74 -11.25 18.09
CA PRO A 69 17.30 -10.59 16.88
C PRO A 69 17.82 -9.14 16.86
N PRO A 70 18.33 -8.67 15.71
CA PRO A 70 18.75 -7.27 15.59
C PRO A 70 17.55 -6.34 15.73
N GLU A 71 17.80 -5.14 16.24
CA GLU A 71 16.74 -4.18 16.60
C GLU A 71 15.80 -3.85 15.43
N ALA A 72 16.35 -3.69 14.22
CA ALA A 72 15.55 -3.42 13.01
C ALA A 72 14.60 -4.59 12.66
N LEU A 73 15.03 -5.83 12.89
CA LEU A 73 14.18 -7.01 12.72
C LEU A 73 13.10 -7.07 13.81
N GLY A 74 13.49 -6.78 15.06
CA GLY A 74 12.58 -6.71 16.20
C GLY A 74 11.45 -5.71 15.96
N ARG A 75 11.78 -4.43 15.69
CA ARG A 75 10.79 -3.36 15.44
C ARG A 75 9.83 -3.69 14.30
N PHE A 76 10.33 -4.29 13.22
CA PHE A 76 9.49 -4.65 12.08
C PHE A 76 8.44 -5.70 12.44
N PHE A 77 8.85 -6.77 13.13
CA PHE A 77 7.92 -7.83 13.56
C PHE A 77 7.04 -7.39 14.73
N GLU A 78 7.52 -6.57 15.65
CA GLU A 78 6.70 -5.97 16.70
C GLU A 78 5.55 -5.14 16.12
N ARG A 79 5.82 -4.32 15.08
CA ARG A 79 4.76 -3.59 14.37
C ARG A 79 3.78 -4.54 13.68
N ALA A 80 4.29 -5.55 12.97
CA ALA A 80 3.47 -6.49 12.22
C ALA A 80 2.58 -7.38 13.12
N GLU A 81 3.09 -7.76 14.29
CA GLU A 81 2.40 -8.61 15.26
C GLU A 81 1.54 -7.79 16.24
N HIS A 82 1.72 -6.46 16.31
CA HIS A 82 0.80 -5.59 17.01
C HIS A 82 -0.55 -5.53 16.28
N ILE A 83 -1.59 -6.07 16.92
CA ILE A 83 -2.97 -6.01 16.44
C ILE A 83 -3.59 -4.69 16.92
N PRO A 84 -3.90 -3.74 16.01
CA PRO A 84 -4.51 -2.49 16.41
C PRO A 84 -5.91 -2.69 17.05
N PRO A 85 -6.34 -1.83 17.98
CA PRO A 85 -7.62 -1.99 18.70
C PRO A 85 -8.88 -1.98 17.80
N TRP A 86 -8.76 -1.48 16.57
CA TRP A 86 -9.86 -1.42 15.61
C TRP A 86 -9.99 -2.70 14.77
N VAL A 87 -9.07 -3.66 14.90
CA VAL A 87 -9.12 -4.91 14.15
C VAL A 87 -10.12 -5.86 14.79
N ASP A 88 -11.14 -6.24 14.03
CA ASP A 88 -12.05 -7.33 14.32
C ASP A 88 -11.86 -8.42 13.25
N PHE A 89 -11.27 -9.56 13.63
CA PHE A 89 -11.00 -10.65 12.69
C PHE A 89 -12.26 -11.25 12.08
N GLU A 90 -13.41 -11.16 12.76
CA GLU A 90 -14.68 -11.61 12.21
C GLU A 90 -15.19 -10.65 11.13
N GLU A 91 -15.02 -9.34 11.33
CA GLU A 91 -15.27 -8.33 10.28
C GLU A 91 -14.35 -8.55 9.07
N LEU A 92 -13.06 -8.79 9.30
CA LEU A 92 -12.10 -9.12 8.24
C LEU A 92 -12.53 -10.37 7.46
N ARG A 93 -13.03 -11.40 8.15
CA ARG A 93 -13.54 -12.64 7.56
C ARG A 93 -14.75 -12.39 6.65
N VAL A 94 -15.70 -11.55 7.09
CA VAL A 94 -16.84 -11.11 6.26
C VAL A 94 -16.33 -10.38 5.01
N GLY A 95 -15.34 -9.51 5.16
CA GLY A 95 -14.72 -8.78 4.05
C GLY A 95 -14.09 -9.72 3.03
N ALA A 96 -13.33 -10.72 3.49
CA ALA A 96 -12.72 -11.72 2.63
C ALA A 96 -13.76 -12.54 1.84
N LEU A 97 -14.82 -13.01 2.51
CA LEU A 97 -15.91 -13.75 1.85
C LEU A 97 -16.63 -12.90 0.80
N ALA A 98 -16.94 -11.64 1.12
CA ALA A 98 -17.58 -10.72 0.19
C ALA A 98 -16.69 -10.43 -1.02
N TYR A 99 -15.39 -10.19 -0.79
CA TYR A 99 -14.41 -9.88 -1.82
C TYR A 99 -14.19 -11.07 -2.78
N GLN A 100 -14.18 -12.31 -2.26
CA GLN A 100 -14.02 -13.51 -3.07
C GLN A 100 -15.18 -13.75 -4.04
N ARG A 101 -16.39 -13.26 -3.75
CA ARG A 101 -17.55 -13.37 -4.66
C ARG A 101 -17.29 -12.72 -6.01
N PHE A 102 -16.38 -11.75 -6.09
CA PHE A 102 -16.03 -11.10 -7.35
C PHE A 102 -15.36 -12.06 -8.35
N GLY A 103 -14.66 -13.10 -7.86
CA GLY A 103 -14.06 -14.15 -8.67
C GLY A 103 -13.23 -13.63 -9.85
N ILE A 104 -13.39 -14.26 -11.02
CA ILE A 104 -12.70 -13.86 -12.25
C ILE A 104 -13.05 -12.43 -12.70
N LEU A 105 -14.29 -11.98 -12.45
CA LEU A 105 -14.71 -10.61 -12.77
C LEU A 105 -13.98 -9.59 -11.90
N GLY A 106 -13.64 -9.94 -10.66
CA GLY A 106 -12.77 -9.15 -9.80
C GLY A 106 -11.38 -8.94 -10.43
N MET A 107 -10.83 -9.93 -11.13
CA MET A 107 -9.55 -9.76 -11.84
C MET A 107 -9.66 -8.82 -13.04
N ILE A 108 -10.81 -8.79 -13.72
CA ILE A 108 -11.09 -7.79 -14.76
C ILE A 108 -11.17 -6.39 -14.13
N VAL A 109 -11.85 -6.23 -12.99
CA VAL A 109 -11.86 -4.94 -12.28
C VAL A 109 -10.45 -4.53 -11.86
N LEU A 110 -9.68 -5.45 -11.28
CA LEU A 110 -8.31 -5.17 -10.85
C LEU A 110 -7.43 -4.68 -12.01
N SER A 111 -7.55 -5.31 -13.18
CA SER A 111 -6.71 -5.01 -14.35
C SER A 111 -7.21 -3.83 -15.20
N ALA A 112 -8.51 -3.75 -15.48
CA ALA A 112 -9.09 -2.79 -16.41
C ALA A 112 -9.62 -1.52 -15.72
N TRP A 113 -9.82 -1.56 -14.40
CA TRP A 113 -10.31 -0.42 -13.62
C TRP A 113 -9.26 0.06 -12.63
N SER A 114 -8.90 -0.77 -11.63
CA SER A 114 -8.01 -0.35 -10.54
C SER A 114 -6.62 0.01 -11.06
N LEU A 115 -5.98 -0.89 -11.82
CA LEU A 115 -4.64 -0.66 -12.37
C LEU A 115 -4.60 0.56 -13.30
N ILE A 116 -5.59 0.72 -14.19
CA ILE A 116 -5.66 1.87 -15.12
C ILE A 116 -5.85 3.19 -14.35
N ASN A 117 -6.62 3.19 -13.27
CA ASN A 117 -6.71 4.34 -12.38
C ASN A 117 -5.36 4.62 -11.67
N GLY A 118 -4.63 3.59 -11.26
CA GLY A 118 -3.30 3.75 -10.68
C GLY A 118 -2.29 4.45 -11.62
N TYR A 119 -2.35 4.17 -12.92
CA TYR A 119 -1.51 4.85 -13.93
C TYR A 119 -1.82 6.34 -14.10
N HIS A 120 -2.96 6.84 -13.62
CA HIS A 120 -3.23 8.29 -13.60
C HIS A 120 -2.38 9.04 -12.56
N SER A 121 -1.73 8.33 -11.63
CA SER A 121 -0.72 8.90 -10.74
C SER A 121 0.67 8.75 -11.39
N SER A 122 1.06 9.74 -12.19
CA SER A 122 2.36 9.79 -12.89
C SER A 122 3.54 9.41 -11.98
N ALA A 123 3.62 9.97 -10.78
CA ALA A 123 4.73 9.73 -9.87
C ALA A 123 4.68 8.38 -9.13
N ALA A 124 3.50 7.76 -8.93
CA ALA A 124 3.42 6.42 -8.33
C ALA A 124 3.94 5.33 -9.28
N VAL A 125 3.96 5.60 -10.59
CA VAL A 125 4.45 4.67 -11.62
C VAL A 125 5.98 4.75 -11.79
N LYS A 126 6.60 5.88 -11.46
CA LYS A 126 8.05 6.14 -11.67
C LYS A 126 8.98 5.10 -11.07
N PRO A 127 8.77 4.57 -9.84
CA PRO A 127 9.63 3.49 -9.34
C PRO A 127 9.69 2.27 -10.27
N LEU A 128 8.62 2.00 -11.01
CA LEU A 128 8.51 0.87 -11.94
C LEU A 128 9.23 1.13 -13.26
N ALA A 129 9.22 2.37 -13.73
CA ALA A 129 10.00 2.83 -14.87
C ALA A 129 11.51 2.81 -14.55
N PHE A 130 11.90 3.40 -13.41
CA PHE A 130 13.29 3.49 -12.94
C PHE A 130 13.96 2.14 -12.74
N THR A 131 13.21 1.16 -12.22
CA THR A 131 13.73 -0.21 -12.00
C THR A 131 13.74 -1.05 -13.28
N GLY A 132 13.30 -0.50 -14.42
CA GLY A 132 13.14 -1.22 -15.70
C GLY A 132 12.05 -2.29 -15.68
N GLN A 133 11.29 -2.37 -14.58
CA GLN A 133 10.35 -3.46 -14.34
C GLN A 133 9.13 -3.39 -15.25
N LEU A 134 8.69 -2.18 -15.64
CA LEU A 134 7.63 -2.04 -16.65
C LEU A 134 8.06 -2.54 -18.03
N ARG A 135 9.31 -2.33 -18.40
CA ARG A 135 9.80 -2.68 -19.74
C ARG A 135 10.15 -4.17 -19.86
N HIS A 136 10.71 -4.76 -18.81
CA HIS A 136 11.32 -6.10 -18.90
C HIS A 136 10.56 -7.18 -18.13
N ASN A 137 9.72 -6.82 -17.15
CA ASN A 137 9.11 -7.77 -16.20
C ASN A 137 7.62 -7.52 -15.95
N ALA A 138 6.92 -6.81 -16.83
CA ALA A 138 5.52 -6.43 -16.64
C ALA A 138 4.60 -7.63 -16.31
N GLN A 139 4.70 -8.72 -17.07
CA GLN A 139 3.89 -9.93 -16.87
C GLN A 139 4.11 -10.55 -15.49
N ARG A 140 5.38 -10.66 -15.07
CA ARG A 140 5.73 -11.19 -13.76
C ARG A 140 5.16 -10.33 -12.63
N ARG A 141 5.26 -9.00 -12.76
CA ARG A 141 4.74 -8.07 -11.76
C ARG A 141 3.22 -8.09 -11.67
N LEU A 142 2.53 -8.17 -12.80
CA LEU A 142 1.08 -8.37 -12.82
C LEU A 142 0.70 -9.66 -12.08
N ALA A 143 1.43 -10.75 -12.31
CA ALA A 143 1.21 -12.01 -11.60
C ALA A 143 1.52 -11.91 -10.09
N GLU A 144 2.56 -11.18 -9.70
CA GLU A 144 2.90 -10.94 -8.29
C GLU A 144 1.82 -10.12 -7.57
N THR A 145 1.30 -9.06 -8.19
CA THR A 145 0.18 -8.27 -7.65
C THR A 145 -1.12 -9.08 -7.60
N ALA A 146 -1.46 -9.82 -8.66
CA ALA A 146 -2.62 -10.71 -8.68
C ALA A 146 -2.55 -11.76 -7.56
N ARG A 147 -1.37 -12.35 -7.35
CA ARG A 147 -1.13 -13.28 -6.25
C ARG A 147 -1.30 -12.59 -4.90
N PHE A 148 -0.72 -11.41 -4.69
CA PHE A 148 -0.93 -10.67 -3.45
C PHE A 148 -2.41 -10.45 -3.17
N VAL A 149 -3.17 -9.94 -4.15
CA VAL A 149 -4.60 -9.67 -3.98
C VAL A 149 -5.36 -10.95 -3.64
N SER A 150 -5.11 -12.03 -4.39
CA SER A 150 -5.77 -13.32 -4.17
C SER A 150 -5.48 -13.89 -2.77
N GLU A 151 -4.24 -13.84 -2.31
CA GLU A 151 -3.82 -14.41 -1.03
C GLU A 151 -4.23 -13.53 0.17
N ALA A 152 -4.15 -12.22 0.04
CA ALA A 152 -4.60 -11.26 1.04
C ALA A 152 -6.12 -11.33 1.25
N SER A 153 -6.90 -11.58 0.20
CA SER A 153 -8.34 -11.74 0.29
C SER A 153 -8.81 -13.16 0.63
N GLN A 154 -7.89 -14.08 1.00
CA GLN A 154 -8.31 -15.38 1.53
C GLN A 154 -9.00 -15.22 2.88
N VAL A 155 -9.89 -16.16 3.22
CA VAL A 155 -10.44 -16.26 4.59
C VAL A 155 -9.27 -16.47 5.55
N ASP A 156 -9.15 -15.56 6.51
CA ASP A 156 -8.01 -15.45 7.44
C ASP A 156 -6.66 -15.23 6.74
N GLY A 157 -6.64 -14.81 5.48
CA GLY A 157 -5.43 -14.71 4.65
C GLY A 157 -4.37 -13.76 5.20
N LEU A 158 -4.79 -12.78 6.00
CA LEU A 158 -3.93 -11.79 6.65
C LEU A 158 -3.54 -12.16 8.09
N GLN A 159 -4.01 -13.30 8.62
CA GLN A 159 -3.55 -13.76 9.94
C GLN A 159 -2.11 -14.31 9.85
N ARG A 160 -1.39 -14.26 10.98
CA ARG A 160 0.01 -14.72 11.06
C ARG A 160 0.15 -16.16 10.57
N GLY A 161 1.17 -16.42 9.75
CA GLY A 161 1.44 -17.73 9.15
C GLY A 161 0.59 -18.05 7.90
N ARG A 162 -0.21 -17.11 7.41
CA ARG A 162 -1.00 -17.26 6.19
C ARG A 162 -0.31 -16.56 5.01
N PRO A 163 -0.50 -17.03 3.77
CA PRO A 163 0.26 -16.49 2.63
C PRO A 163 0.06 -14.98 2.41
N GLY A 164 -1.16 -14.46 2.59
CA GLY A 164 -1.46 -13.03 2.44
C GLY A 164 -0.70 -12.17 3.46
N TYR A 165 -0.64 -12.61 4.72
CA TYR A 165 0.19 -12.00 5.75
C TYR A 165 1.68 -11.97 5.34
N GLU A 166 2.23 -13.11 4.93
CA GLU A 166 3.64 -13.17 4.60
C GLU A 166 3.99 -12.34 3.36
N ILE A 167 3.13 -12.34 2.34
CA ILE A 167 3.32 -11.51 1.15
C ILE A 167 3.25 -10.03 1.52
N SER A 168 2.32 -9.62 2.40
CA SER A 168 2.22 -8.22 2.85
C SER A 168 3.53 -7.71 3.46
N LEU A 169 4.16 -8.51 4.33
CA LEU A 169 5.44 -8.18 4.95
C LEU A 169 6.60 -8.18 3.95
N ARG A 170 6.62 -9.14 3.01
CA ARG A 170 7.62 -9.15 1.94
C ARG A 170 7.48 -7.94 1.01
N VAL A 171 6.26 -7.52 0.71
CA VAL A 171 5.98 -6.32 -0.11
C VAL A 171 6.47 -5.05 0.60
N ALA A 172 6.24 -4.91 1.91
CA ALA A 172 6.79 -3.77 2.68
C ALA A 172 8.33 -3.69 2.56
N LEU A 173 9.01 -4.84 2.65
CA LEU A 173 10.47 -4.92 2.48
C LEU A 173 10.91 -4.63 1.03
N ILE A 174 10.18 -5.12 0.03
CA ILE A 174 10.42 -4.82 -1.39
C ILE A 174 10.30 -3.30 -1.61
N HIS A 175 9.26 -2.67 -1.09
CA HIS A 175 9.06 -1.22 -1.19
C HIS A 175 10.23 -0.44 -0.59
N ALA A 176 10.74 -0.84 0.58
CA ALA A 176 11.90 -0.21 1.19
C ALA A 176 13.18 -0.35 0.32
N HIS A 177 13.42 -1.53 -0.25
CA HIS A 177 14.54 -1.72 -1.17
C HIS A 177 14.42 -0.88 -2.45
N VAL A 178 13.24 -0.82 -3.05
CA VAL A 178 12.98 0.00 -4.25
C VAL A 178 13.12 1.48 -3.91
N ARG A 179 12.56 1.94 -2.79
CA ARG A 179 12.71 3.31 -2.29
C ARG A 179 14.17 3.70 -2.16
N SER A 180 14.96 2.85 -1.51
CA SER A 180 16.41 3.05 -1.33
C SER A 180 17.15 3.09 -2.68
N ALA A 181 16.77 2.26 -3.65
CA ALA A 181 17.37 2.26 -4.98
C ALA A 181 17.03 3.52 -5.79
N CYS A 182 15.77 3.93 -5.81
CA CYS A 182 15.31 5.15 -6.46
C CYS A 182 15.98 6.40 -5.86
N ALA A 183 16.04 6.49 -4.52
CA ALA A 183 16.64 7.63 -3.83
C ALA A 183 18.15 7.78 -4.07
N ARG A 184 18.85 6.72 -4.49
CA ARG A 184 20.27 6.78 -4.90
C ARG A 184 20.47 7.18 -6.36
N SER A 185 19.41 7.18 -7.17
CA SER A 185 19.50 7.60 -8.57
C SER A 185 19.62 9.11 -8.66
N ALA A 186 20.58 9.59 -9.47
CA ALA A 186 20.71 11.02 -9.78
C ALA A 186 19.51 11.55 -10.60
N GLU A 187 18.74 10.67 -11.22
CA GLU A 187 17.56 11.02 -12.02
C GLU A 187 16.30 11.19 -11.16
N TRP A 188 16.31 10.75 -9.88
CA TRP A 188 15.14 10.88 -9.02
C TRP A 188 14.94 12.32 -8.55
N ARG A 189 13.81 12.92 -8.91
CA ARG A 189 13.49 14.32 -8.56
C ARG A 189 12.56 14.37 -7.36
N THR A 190 13.12 14.28 -6.14
CA THR A 190 12.32 14.32 -4.90
C THR A 190 11.47 15.57 -4.78
N ALA A 191 11.99 16.73 -5.19
CA ALA A 191 11.24 17.99 -5.19
C ALA A 191 10.01 17.96 -6.11
N ASP A 192 10.00 17.09 -7.13
CA ASP A 192 8.87 16.95 -8.03
C ASP A 192 7.93 15.82 -7.61
N TRP A 193 8.50 14.68 -7.19
CA TRP A 193 7.76 13.43 -7.05
C TRP A 193 7.50 13.01 -5.60
N GLY A 194 8.18 13.65 -4.65
CA GLY A 194 8.27 13.20 -3.26
C GLY A 194 9.27 12.05 -3.09
N VAL A 195 9.29 11.48 -1.90
CA VAL A 195 10.05 10.26 -1.59
C VAL A 195 9.49 9.10 -2.44
N PRO A 196 10.33 8.22 -3.01
CA PRO A 196 9.82 7.08 -3.78
C PRO A 196 8.98 6.14 -2.92
N ILE A 197 7.82 5.70 -3.42
CA ILE A 197 6.87 4.85 -2.68
C ILE A 197 6.60 5.46 -1.30
N ASN A 198 6.25 6.75 -1.30
CA ASN A 198 5.88 7.46 -0.08
C ASN A 198 4.51 6.99 0.44
N GLN A 199 4.18 7.40 1.66
CA GLN A 199 2.96 7.01 2.35
C GLN A 199 1.68 7.46 1.63
N ALA A 200 1.71 8.61 0.95
CA ALA A 200 0.59 9.08 0.14
C ALA A 200 0.32 8.16 -1.07
N ASP A 201 1.37 7.70 -1.75
CA ASP A 201 1.29 6.73 -2.85
C ASP A 201 0.88 5.33 -2.35
N MET A 202 1.42 4.90 -1.20
CA MET A 202 1.03 3.62 -0.58
C MET A 202 -0.48 3.60 -0.23
N LEU A 203 -1.04 4.70 0.29
CA LEU A 203 -2.49 4.81 0.49
C LEU A 203 -3.23 4.76 -0.86
N GLY A 204 -2.77 5.48 -1.88
CA GLY A 204 -3.37 5.47 -3.21
C GLY A 204 -3.54 4.05 -3.77
N THR A 205 -2.46 3.26 -3.76
CA THR A 205 -2.52 1.85 -4.16
C THR A 205 -3.40 1.01 -3.25
N LEU A 206 -3.47 1.30 -1.95
CA LEU A 206 -4.40 0.60 -1.06
C LEU A 206 -5.88 0.84 -1.42
N LEU A 207 -6.21 2.05 -1.89
CA LEU A 207 -7.55 2.38 -2.38
C LEU A 207 -7.90 1.64 -3.67
N GLU A 208 -6.91 1.37 -4.52
CA GLU A 208 -7.08 0.58 -5.75
C GLU A 208 -7.55 -0.85 -5.46
N PHE A 209 -7.04 -1.48 -4.41
CA PHE A 209 -7.46 -2.82 -3.98
C PHE A 209 -8.76 -2.84 -3.18
N SER A 210 -9.18 -1.69 -2.66
CA SER A 210 -10.33 -1.60 -1.75
C SER A 210 -11.51 -0.87 -2.38
N LEU A 211 -11.54 0.46 -2.27
CA LEU A 211 -12.65 1.28 -2.77
C LEU A 211 -12.88 1.11 -4.27
N LEU A 212 -11.84 1.14 -5.09
CA LEU A 212 -11.98 1.05 -6.55
C LEU A 212 -12.43 -0.35 -7.00
N MET A 213 -11.96 -1.39 -6.32
CA MET A 213 -12.42 -2.76 -6.53
C MET A 213 -13.89 -2.92 -6.21
N LEU A 214 -14.34 -2.35 -5.08
CA LEU A 214 -15.76 -2.33 -4.71
C LEU A 214 -16.60 -1.59 -5.77
N ASP A 215 -16.18 -0.38 -6.14
CA ASP A 215 -16.85 0.46 -7.13
C ASP A 215 -16.92 -0.20 -8.52
N GLY A 216 -15.87 -0.91 -8.92
CA GLY A 216 -15.86 -1.65 -10.18
C GLY A 216 -16.75 -2.89 -10.14
N ALA A 217 -16.74 -3.65 -9.04
CA ALA A 217 -17.61 -4.80 -8.85
C ALA A 217 -19.09 -4.38 -8.88
N GLN A 218 -19.47 -3.31 -8.19
CA GLN A 218 -20.84 -2.80 -8.21
C GLN A 218 -21.29 -2.38 -9.62
N ARG A 219 -20.40 -1.79 -10.42
CA ARG A 219 -20.67 -1.46 -11.84
C ARG A 219 -20.87 -2.70 -12.72
N LEU A 220 -20.26 -3.83 -12.37
CA LEU A 220 -20.50 -5.12 -13.02
C LEU A 220 -21.77 -5.83 -12.52
N GLY A 221 -22.55 -5.20 -11.64
CA GLY A 221 -23.83 -5.71 -11.14
C GLY A 221 -23.74 -6.52 -9.85
N PHE A 222 -22.58 -6.58 -9.19
CA PHE A 222 -22.48 -7.23 -7.88
C PHE A 222 -23.23 -6.44 -6.81
N HIS A 223 -24.12 -7.12 -6.10
CA HIS A 223 -24.75 -6.57 -4.90
C HIS A 223 -23.86 -6.83 -3.68
N VAL A 224 -23.41 -5.75 -3.04
CA VAL A 224 -22.53 -5.78 -1.86
C VAL A 224 -23.20 -4.98 -0.75
N ASP A 225 -23.56 -5.66 0.32
CA ASP A 225 -24.29 -5.05 1.42
C ASP A 225 -23.45 -3.99 2.14
N PRO A 226 -24.07 -2.98 2.79
CA PRO A 226 -23.32 -1.96 3.53
C PRO A 226 -22.32 -2.54 4.55
N SER A 227 -22.67 -3.64 5.22
CA SER A 227 -21.80 -4.35 6.15
C SER A 227 -20.60 -5.00 5.44
N GLU A 228 -20.85 -5.66 4.31
CA GLU A 228 -19.79 -6.26 3.47
C GLU A 228 -18.83 -5.20 2.93
N ARG A 229 -19.34 -4.03 2.52
CA ARG A 229 -18.53 -2.90 2.04
C ARG A 229 -17.58 -2.40 3.12
N LYS A 230 -18.10 -2.16 4.33
CA LYS A 230 -17.28 -1.79 5.49
C LYS A 230 -16.24 -2.87 5.80
N ALA A 231 -16.64 -4.13 5.76
CA ALA A 231 -15.77 -5.27 6.05
C ALA A 231 -14.64 -5.43 5.03
N ILE A 232 -14.90 -5.20 3.73
CA ILE A 232 -13.87 -5.16 2.68
C ILE A 232 -12.85 -4.06 2.98
N LEU A 233 -13.31 -2.86 3.35
CA LEU A 233 -12.42 -1.75 3.72
C LEU A 233 -11.59 -2.10 4.97
N ALA A 234 -12.19 -2.73 5.99
CA ALA A 234 -11.49 -3.17 7.20
C ALA A 234 -10.41 -4.21 6.90
N MET A 235 -10.68 -5.17 6.01
CA MET A 235 -9.71 -6.16 5.53
C MET A 235 -8.51 -5.49 4.87
N TRP A 236 -8.75 -4.59 3.91
CA TRP A 236 -7.65 -3.88 3.24
C TRP A 236 -6.95 -2.89 4.16
N ARG A 237 -7.65 -2.27 5.11
CA ARG A 237 -7.02 -1.46 6.16
C ARG A 237 -6.02 -2.28 6.98
N TYR A 238 -6.33 -3.53 7.29
CA TYR A 238 -5.40 -4.43 7.97
C TYR A 238 -4.22 -4.86 7.08
N ALA A 239 -4.45 -5.14 5.80
CA ALA A 239 -3.36 -5.34 4.84
C ALA A 239 -2.43 -4.12 4.74
N GLY A 240 -2.99 -2.91 4.77
CA GLY A 240 -2.24 -1.65 4.80
C GLY A 240 -1.41 -1.47 6.08
N HIS A 241 -1.94 -1.88 7.24
CA HIS A 241 -1.18 -1.92 8.51
C HIS A 241 0.04 -2.84 8.40
N LEU A 242 -0.13 -4.07 7.91
CA LEU A 242 0.98 -5.00 7.66
C LEU A 242 1.97 -4.44 6.63
N GLY A 243 1.46 -3.74 5.61
CA GLY A 243 2.24 -3.07 4.58
C GLY A 243 2.98 -1.81 5.04
N GLY A 244 2.77 -1.35 6.28
CA GLY A 244 3.46 -0.21 6.87
C GLY A 244 2.86 1.17 6.54
N VAL A 245 1.57 1.23 6.17
CA VAL A 245 0.85 2.49 5.94
C VAL A 245 0.61 3.22 7.27
N ASP A 246 0.78 4.53 7.29
CA ASP A 246 0.62 5.36 8.50
C ASP A 246 -0.79 5.21 9.12
N PRO A 247 -0.91 5.09 10.46
CA PRO A 247 -2.19 4.91 11.14
C PRO A 247 -3.22 6.02 10.87
N TRP A 248 -2.79 7.26 10.62
CA TRP A 248 -3.71 8.35 10.27
C TRP A 248 -4.31 8.15 8.89
N LEU A 249 -3.49 7.76 7.90
CA LEU A 249 -3.96 7.42 6.55
C LEU A 249 -4.93 6.24 6.59
N LEU A 250 -4.59 5.18 7.34
CA LEU A 250 -5.47 4.05 7.57
C LEU A 250 -6.75 4.43 8.30
N GLY A 251 -6.75 5.51 9.07
CA GLY A 251 -7.95 6.06 9.71
C GLY A 251 -9.05 6.43 8.73
N HIS A 252 -8.72 6.78 7.49
CA HIS A 252 -9.72 7.09 6.46
C HIS A 252 -10.45 5.85 5.94
N LEU A 253 -9.93 4.64 6.15
CA LEU A 253 -10.60 3.38 5.74
C LEU A 253 -11.62 2.87 6.77
N ARG A 254 -11.92 3.63 7.83
CA ARG A 254 -12.90 3.25 8.86
C ARG A 254 -14.33 3.13 8.35
N SER A 255 -14.68 3.91 7.33
CA SER A 255 -16.01 3.94 6.74
C SER A 255 -15.94 4.30 5.26
N GLU A 256 -16.92 3.86 4.47
CA GLU A 256 -16.96 4.17 3.04
C GLU A 256 -16.99 5.68 2.77
N ALA A 257 -17.69 6.46 3.60
CA ALA A 257 -17.75 7.91 3.48
C ALA A 257 -16.38 8.58 3.69
N GLU A 258 -15.63 8.18 4.71
CA GLU A 258 -14.27 8.68 4.95
C GLU A 258 -13.30 8.25 3.85
N THR A 259 -13.42 7.00 3.36
CA THR A 259 -12.59 6.48 2.26
C THR A 259 -12.85 7.24 0.96
N ARG A 260 -14.12 7.51 0.63
CA ARG A 260 -14.49 8.31 -0.54
C ARG A 260 -13.98 9.74 -0.41
N ARG A 261 -14.08 10.33 0.78
CA ARG A 261 -13.58 11.67 1.04
C ARG A 261 -12.06 11.77 0.81
N ILE A 262 -11.26 10.83 1.31
CA ILE A 262 -9.82 10.87 1.07
C ILE A 262 -9.50 10.57 -0.42
N ALA A 263 -10.25 9.69 -1.08
CA ALA A 263 -10.08 9.42 -2.50
C ALA A 263 -10.35 10.67 -3.37
N GLU A 264 -11.35 11.47 -3.00
CA GLU A 264 -11.63 12.76 -3.65
C GLU A 264 -10.50 13.77 -3.47
N LEU A 265 -9.91 13.85 -2.27
CA LEU A 265 -8.72 14.67 -2.03
C LEU A 265 -7.57 14.22 -2.93
N ILE A 266 -7.28 12.91 -2.96
CA ILE A 266 -6.20 12.36 -3.79
C ILE A 266 -6.42 12.71 -5.25
N ARG A 267 -7.63 12.51 -5.78
CA ARG A 267 -7.97 12.85 -7.16
C ARG A 267 -7.80 14.35 -7.45
N LEU A 268 -8.10 15.21 -6.47
CA LEU A 268 -7.98 16.66 -6.64
C LEU A 268 -6.52 17.12 -6.70
N VAL A 269 -5.62 16.50 -5.94
CA VAL A 269 -4.24 16.99 -5.74
C VAL A 269 -3.19 16.29 -6.60
N GLN A 270 -3.60 15.36 -7.46
CA GLN A 270 -2.72 14.70 -8.42
C GLN A 270 -2.75 15.47 -9.76
N PRO A 271 -1.60 15.62 -10.44
CA PRO A 271 -1.50 16.37 -11.70
C PRO A 271 -2.07 15.58 -12.90
N GLY A 272 -2.39 14.30 -12.71
CA GLY A 272 -2.78 13.37 -13.77
C GLY A 272 -1.58 12.60 -14.37
N PRO A 273 -1.82 11.84 -15.45
CA PRO A 273 -0.80 11.04 -16.12
C PRO A 273 0.26 11.91 -16.82
N ASP A 274 1.48 11.37 -16.98
CA ASP A 274 2.58 11.96 -17.75
C ASP A 274 3.19 10.94 -18.74
N GLU A 275 4.37 11.20 -19.31
CA GLU A 275 5.01 10.31 -20.29
C GLU A 275 5.33 8.90 -19.76
N ASP A 276 5.40 8.71 -18.43
CA ASP A 276 5.62 7.40 -17.81
C ASP A 276 4.31 6.64 -17.52
N SER A 277 3.17 7.31 -17.69
CA SER A 277 1.82 6.72 -17.58
C SER A 277 1.43 6.10 -18.93
N LEU A 278 1.47 4.76 -18.99
CA LEU A 278 1.12 3.97 -20.18
C LEU A 278 -0.32 4.19 -20.66
#